data_AF-A0A524F085-F1
#
_entry.id   AF-A0A524F085-F1
#
_cell.length_a   1.000
_cell.length_b   1.000
_cell.length_c   1.000
_cell.angle_alpha   90.00
_cell.angle_beta   90.00
_cell.angle_gamma   90.00
#
_symmetry.space_group_name_H-M   'P 1'
#
loop_
_entity.id
_entity.type
_entity.pdbx_description
1 polymer ?
#
loop_
_entity_poly.entity_id
_entity_poly.type
_entity_poly.pdbx_seq_one_letter_code
_entity_poly.pdbx_strand_id
1 'polypeptide(L)'
;MSSQQESEKRTDSPSLLNYLKEEIPLEDLRDYASPQRILSIDAVKGFAIIFIILAHTSGAWLDNDWIYINGMVYAALDILGPSLFIFLSALSVIFSIKRKQGTLPDKVIRSRIFTRGAVIMLLGVLYNVISLPRVPFPLNLWGWNILMFIGFSQICSYYALKLGDSERILYGIVLICIAPWLRNELYIHKDTNPLAWFGHFVITSPAPHVTLIPWIGVILLSTIFGEKLYEAMEIGTKDEYKYLRNYFILWGIICVAGGVLISSFIPNLYELEVFALRTYDDMAVSEYP
;
A
#
# COMPACT_ATOMS: atom_id res chain seq x y z
N MET A 1 -37.33 -25.29 54.60
CA MET A 1 -36.34 -24.73 55.54
C MET A 1 -34.98 -25.10 54.94
N SER A 2 -34.15 -24.18 54.43
CA SER A 2 -33.40 -23.13 55.15
C SER A 2 -32.62 -23.77 56.32
N SER A 3 -31.29 -23.74 56.43
CA SER A 3 -30.22 -23.10 55.64
C SER A 3 -28.95 -24.01 55.71
N GLN A 4 -27.77 -23.73 55.15
CA GLN A 4 -27.22 -22.50 54.54
C GLN A 4 -26.16 -22.82 53.46
N GLN A 5 -25.68 -21.80 52.75
CA GLN A 5 -24.47 -21.80 51.91
C GLN A 5 -23.23 -21.40 52.71
N GLU A 6 -22.07 -21.91 52.33
CA GLU A 6 -20.83 -21.12 52.38
C GLU A 6 -20.04 -21.36 51.08
N SER A 7 -19.75 -20.29 50.34
CA SER A 7 -19.20 -20.36 48.98
C SER A 7 -17.75 -19.93 48.95
N GLU A 8 -16.82 -20.88 49.04
CA GLU A 8 -15.40 -20.61 48.81
C GLU A 8 -15.10 -20.54 47.31
N LYS A 9 -15.38 -19.38 46.69
CA LYS A 9 -14.88 -19.06 45.33
C LYS A 9 -13.36 -18.92 45.39
N ARG A 10 -12.63 -20.00 45.16
CA ARG A 10 -11.18 -19.95 44.89
C ARG A 10 -10.92 -19.29 43.54
N THR A 11 -10.78 -17.98 43.55
CA THR A 11 -10.25 -17.20 42.42
C THR A 11 -8.73 -17.29 42.39
N ASP A 12 -8.19 -18.51 42.40
CA ASP A 12 -6.78 -18.75 42.10
C ASP A 12 -6.61 -18.73 40.58
N SER A 13 -6.53 -17.52 40.02
CA SER A 13 -5.93 -17.36 38.69
C SER A 13 -4.54 -18.01 38.73
N PRO A 14 -4.24 -19.01 37.89
CA PRO A 14 -2.97 -19.73 37.97
C PRO A 14 -1.81 -18.73 37.89
N SER A 15 -0.78 -18.93 38.71
CA SER A 15 0.37 -18.03 38.72
C SER A 15 0.96 -17.93 37.31
N LEU A 16 1.47 -16.75 36.93
CA LEU A 16 2.11 -16.55 35.62
C LEU A 16 3.21 -17.59 35.33
N LEU A 17 3.87 -18.09 36.38
CA LEU A 17 4.88 -19.14 36.29
C LEU A 17 4.32 -20.52 35.92
N ASN A 18 3.06 -20.82 36.26
CA ASN A 18 2.39 -22.04 35.81
C ASN A 18 1.95 -21.91 34.35
N TYR A 19 1.42 -20.75 33.95
CA TYR A 19 1.05 -20.47 32.55
C TYR A 19 2.28 -20.44 31.60
N LEU A 20 3.45 -20.05 32.11
CA LEU A 20 4.74 -20.13 31.40
C LEU A 20 5.39 -21.51 31.42
N LYS A 21 4.91 -22.44 32.26
CA LYS A 21 5.32 -23.86 32.32
C LYS A 21 4.38 -24.79 31.57
N GLU A 22 3.22 -24.30 31.17
CA GLU A 22 2.30 -25.02 30.29
C GLU A 22 3.00 -25.18 28.94
N GLU A 23 3.26 -26.42 28.53
CA GLU A 23 3.85 -26.73 27.22
C GLU A 23 2.81 -26.41 26.14
N ILE A 24 2.75 -25.14 25.74
CA ILE A 24 1.95 -24.73 24.58
C ILE A 24 2.52 -25.52 23.38
N PRO A 25 1.72 -26.40 22.73
CA PRO A 25 2.22 -27.24 21.65
C PRO A 25 2.87 -26.38 20.57
N LEU A 26 4.14 -26.65 20.30
CA LEU A 26 4.95 -25.85 19.38
C LEU A 26 4.41 -25.95 17.96
N GLU A 27 3.76 -27.06 17.58
CA GLU A 27 3.01 -27.22 16.34
C GLU A 27 1.92 -26.14 16.17
N ASP A 28 1.03 -25.96 17.16
CA ASP A 28 -0.03 -24.95 17.08
C ASP A 28 0.56 -23.53 16.97
N LEU A 29 1.57 -23.22 17.80
CA LEU A 29 2.27 -21.94 17.69
C LEU A 29 2.94 -21.75 16.33
N ARG A 30 3.45 -22.81 15.69
CA ARG A 30 4.13 -22.76 14.39
C ARG A 30 3.14 -22.55 13.25
N ASP A 31 1.98 -23.17 13.30
CA ASP A 31 0.91 -23.00 12.30
C ASP A 31 0.24 -21.62 12.41
N TYR A 32 0.14 -21.03 13.61
CA TYR A 32 -0.25 -19.62 13.79
C TYR A 32 0.89 -18.60 13.57
N ALA A 33 2.15 -19.03 13.54
CA ALA A 33 3.31 -18.17 13.25
C ALA A 33 3.59 -18.05 11.76
N SER A 34 3.52 -19.16 11.02
CA SER A 34 3.79 -19.20 9.58
C SER A 34 2.62 -18.64 8.77
N PRO A 35 2.77 -17.53 8.03
CA PRO A 35 1.79 -17.18 7.02
C PRO A 35 1.93 -18.19 5.88
N GLN A 36 0.98 -19.12 5.72
CA GLN A 36 0.92 -19.91 4.48
C GLN A 36 0.75 -18.93 3.32
N ARG A 37 1.81 -18.79 2.52
CA ARG A 37 1.85 -17.82 1.43
C ARG A 37 1.08 -18.35 0.23
N ILE A 38 0.37 -17.47 -0.45
CA ILE A 38 -0.29 -17.80 -1.71
C ILE A 38 0.76 -17.62 -2.82
N LEU A 39 1.31 -18.75 -3.28
CA LEU A 39 2.42 -18.79 -4.24
C LEU A 39 2.13 -18.00 -5.52
N SER A 40 0.88 -18.01 -6.01
CA SER A 40 0.48 -17.26 -7.20
C SER A 40 0.57 -15.75 -7.00
N ILE A 41 0.20 -15.22 -5.83
CA ILE A 41 0.30 -13.78 -5.54
C ILE A 41 1.76 -13.36 -5.43
N ASP A 42 2.61 -14.17 -4.79
CA ASP A 42 4.04 -13.88 -4.70
C ASP A 42 4.75 -14.01 -6.06
N ALA A 43 4.30 -14.90 -6.95
CA ALA A 43 4.79 -14.98 -8.32
C ALA A 43 4.44 -13.73 -9.14
N VAL A 44 3.21 -13.22 -9.07
CA VAL A 44 2.81 -11.99 -9.80
C VAL A 44 3.50 -10.75 -9.21
N LYS A 45 3.79 -10.71 -7.89
CA LYS A 45 4.68 -9.67 -7.34
C LYS A 45 6.10 -9.74 -7.90
N GLY A 46 6.65 -10.94 -8.08
CA GLY A 46 7.96 -11.12 -8.74
C GLY A 46 7.95 -10.56 -10.17
N PHE A 47 6.87 -10.81 -10.92
CA PHE A 47 6.67 -10.22 -12.24
C PHE A 47 6.59 -8.69 -12.22
N ALA A 48 5.89 -8.10 -11.25
CA ALA A 48 5.84 -6.65 -11.08
C ALA A 48 7.22 -6.05 -10.70
N ILE A 49 8.04 -6.75 -9.91
CA ILE A 49 9.43 -6.33 -9.62
C ILE A 49 10.29 -6.29 -10.91
N ILE A 50 10.11 -7.26 -11.82
CA ILE A 50 10.81 -7.26 -13.12
C ILE A 50 10.46 -5.99 -13.90
N PHE A 51 9.18 -5.58 -13.93
CA PHE A 51 8.77 -4.34 -14.59
C PHE A 51 9.29 -3.07 -13.91
N ILE A 52 9.38 -3.03 -12.58
CA ILE A 52 10.03 -1.93 -11.86
C ILE A 52 11.49 -1.80 -12.28
N ILE A 53 12.24 -2.91 -12.38
CA ILE A 53 13.63 -2.91 -12.85
C ILE A 53 13.69 -2.42 -14.31
N LEU A 54 12.85 -2.95 -15.20
CA LEU A 54 12.81 -2.53 -16.60
C LEU A 54 12.56 -1.02 -16.75
N ALA A 55 11.63 -0.45 -15.98
CA ALA A 55 11.32 0.99 -16.00
C ALA A 55 12.50 1.85 -15.54
N HIS A 56 13.24 1.43 -14.52
CA HIS A 56 14.42 2.16 -14.04
C HIS A 56 15.63 1.98 -14.98
N THR A 57 15.68 0.89 -15.74
CA THR A 57 16.72 0.69 -16.75
C THR A 57 16.39 1.31 -18.10
N SER A 58 15.14 1.64 -18.43
CA SER A 58 14.75 2.08 -19.79
C SER A 58 15.51 3.32 -20.26
N GLY A 59 15.78 4.26 -19.35
CA GLY A 59 16.59 5.46 -19.63
C GLY A 59 18.07 5.19 -19.96
N ALA A 60 18.57 3.96 -19.77
CA ALA A 60 19.90 3.54 -20.23
C ALA A 60 19.87 2.84 -21.61
N TRP A 61 18.69 2.51 -22.15
CA TRP A 61 18.50 1.84 -23.45
C TRP A 61 17.83 2.75 -24.50
N LEU A 62 17.17 3.82 -24.08
CA LEU A 62 16.42 4.76 -24.93
C LEU A 62 17.05 6.15 -24.85
N ASP A 63 17.76 6.54 -25.90
CA ASP A 63 18.32 7.89 -26.07
C ASP A 63 17.23 8.96 -26.18
N ASN A 64 17.63 10.24 -26.05
CA ASN A 64 16.73 11.41 -26.07
C ASN A 64 15.79 11.48 -27.29
N ASP A 65 16.20 10.97 -28.44
CA ASP A 65 15.37 10.91 -29.66
C ASP A 65 14.10 10.06 -29.49
N TRP A 66 14.08 9.16 -28.50
CA TRP A 66 13.01 8.22 -28.21
C TRP A 66 12.12 8.64 -27.02
N ILE A 67 12.21 9.91 -26.57
CA ILE A 67 11.54 10.40 -25.36
C ILE A 67 10.03 10.07 -25.29
N TYR A 68 9.29 10.19 -26.40
CA TYR A 68 7.87 9.82 -26.45
C TYR A 68 7.62 8.32 -26.28
N ILE A 69 8.48 7.48 -26.84
CA ILE A 69 8.40 6.02 -26.69
C ILE A 69 8.81 5.61 -25.28
N ASN A 70 9.83 6.26 -24.70
CA ASN A 70 10.21 6.08 -23.30
C ASN A 70 9.04 6.45 -22.37
N GLY A 71 8.38 7.59 -22.59
CA GLY A 71 7.18 8.00 -21.83
C GLY A 71 6.03 6.99 -21.91
N MET A 72 5.70 6.48 -23.11
CA MET A 72 4.67 5.43 -23.27
C MET A 72 5.04 4.12 -22.55
N VAL A 73 6.31 3.70 -22.68
CA VAL A 73 6.83 2.51 -22.00
C VAL A 73 6.79 2.70 -20.48
N TYR A 74 7.22 3.85 -19.98
CA TYR A 74 7.21 4.17 -18.55
C TYR A 74 5.79 4.16 -17.98
N ALA A 75 4.82 4.77 -18.66
CA ALA A 75 3.41 4.74 -18.25
C ALA A 75 2.83 3.32 -18.21
N ALA A 76 3.15 2.46 -19.18
CA ALA A 76 2.73 1.06 -19.17
C ALA A 76 3.40 0.26 -18.05
N LEU A 77 4.69 0.51 -17.79
CA LEU A 77 5.46 -0.16 -16.73
C LEU A 77 5.08 0.35 -15.33
N ASP A 78 4.57 1.58 -15.16
CA ASP A 78 4.11 2.08 -13.86
C ASP A 78 2.82 1.38 -13.39
N ILE A 79 1.93 1.05 -14.35
CA ILE A 79 0.74 0.23 -14.11
C ILE A 79 1.14 -1.21 -13.75
N LEU A 80 2.02 -1.83 -14.53
CA LEU A 80 2.38 -3.25 -14.37
C LEU A 80 3.43 -3.51 -13.27
N GLY A 81 4.20 -2.50 -12.88
CA GLY A 81 5.22 -2.54 -11.86
C GLY A 81 4.73 -2.02 -10.50
N PRO A 82 5.02 -0.76 -10.12
CA PRO A 82 4.66 -0.19 -8.82
C PRO A 82 3.18 -0.38 -8.46
N SER A 83 2.26 -0.10 -9.39
CA SER A 83 0.82 -0.15 -9.10
C SER A 83 0.31 -1.56 -8.82
N LEU A 84 0.61 -2.51 -9.71
CA LEU A 84 0.29 -3.92 -9.50
C LEU A 84 0.94 -4.47 -8.23
N PHE A 85 2.19 -4.09 -7.96
CA PHE A 85 2.93 -4.56 -6.79
C PHE A 85 2.34 -4.05 -5.47
N ILE A 86 2.00 -2.76 -5.36
CA ILE A 86 1.35 -2.17 -4.18
C ILE A 86 -0.05 -2.78 -3.98
N PHE A 87 -0.82 -2.94 -5.06
CA PHE A 87 -2.12 -3.61 -5.03
C PHE A 87 -1.99 -5.04 -4.46
N LEU A 88 -1.06 -5.85 -4.95
CA LEU A 88 -0.84 -7.22 -4.46
C LEU A 88 -0.24 -7.28 -3.04
N SER A 89 0.52 -6.27 -2.64
CA SER A 89 1.04 -6.13 -1.27
C SER A 89 -0.11 -5.95 -0.27
N ALA A 90 -1.00 -4.99 -0.52
CA ALA A 90 -2.19 -4.75 0.29
C ALA A 90 -3.10 -5.98 0.34
N LEU A 91 -3.38 -6.60 -0.83
CA LEU A 91 -4.17 -7.82 -0.94
C LEU A 91 -3.61 -8.95 -0.04
N SER A 92 -2.29 -9.17 -0.06
CA SER A 92 -1.65 -10.21 0.78
C SER A 92 -1.76 -9.95 2.29
N VAL A 93 -1.93 -8.69 2.69
CA VAL A 93 -2.15 -8.33 4.09
C VAL A 93 -3.53 -8.79 4.54
N ILE A 94 -4.55 -8.67 3.68
CA ILE A 94 -5.92 -9.14 3.95
C ILE A 94 -5.93 -10.64 4.24
N PHE A 95 -5.28 -11.46 3.41
CA PHE A 95 -5.12 -12.90 3.64
C PHE A 95 -4.44 -13.23 4.98
N SER A 96 -3.50 -12.39 5.42
CA SER A 96 -2.83 -12.58 6.71
C SER A 96 -3.68 -12.13 7.90
N ILE A 97 -4.60 -11.17 7.71
CA ILE A 97 -5.55 -10.71 8.73
C ILE A 97 -6.69 -11.69 8.86
N LYS A 98 -7.46 -11.95 7.78
CA LYS A 98 -8.68 -12.77 7.80
C LYS A 98 -8.46 -14.14 8.41
N ARG A 99 -7.36 -14.80 8.06
CA ARG A 99 -6.98 -16.12 8.61
C ARG A 99 -6.67 -16.12 10.11
N LYS A 100 -6.23 -14.98 10.66
CA LYS A 100 -5.91 -14.81 12.08
C LYS A 100 -7.09 -14.24 12.87
N GLN A 101 -8.08 -13.68 12.17
CA GLN A 101 -9.30 -13.17 12.77
C GLN A 101 -10.09 -14.35 13.37
N GLY A 102 -10.59 -14.18 14.59
CA GLY A 102 -11.25 -15.26 15.35
C GLY A 102 -10.31 -16.26 16.03
N THR A 103 -9.05 -16.42 15.58
CA THR A 103 -8.07 -17.32 16.21
C THR A 103 -7.07 -16.60 17.11
N LEU A 104 -6.70 -15.35 16.80
CA LEU A 104 -5.79 -14.53 17.60
C LEU A 104 -6.45 -13.22 18.03
N PRO A 105 -6.10 -12.66 19.21
CA PRO A 105 -6.61 -11.35 19.61
C PRO A 105 -6.18 -10.22 18.66
N ASP A 106 -7.09 -9.32 18.30
CA ASP A 106 -6.84 -8.21 17.37
C ASP A 106 -5.62 -7.36 17.71
N LYS A 107 -5.33 -7.18 19.01
CA LYS A 107 -4.14 -6.48 19.50
C LYS A 107 -2.83 -7.15 19.02
N VAL A 108 -2.80 -8.48 18.97
CA VAL A 108 -1.64 -9.28 18.50
C VAL A 108 -1.52 -9.19 16.98
N ILE A 109 -2.65 -9.32 16.26
CA ILE A 109 -2.69 -9.18 14.78
C ILE A 109 -2.18 -7.79 14.38
N ARG A 110 -2.73 -6.74 14.99
CA ARG A 110 -2.32 -5.34 14.80
C ARG A 110 -0.83 -5.15 15.08
N SER A 111 -0.33 -5.65 16.22
CA SER A 111 1.07 -5.50 16.60
C SER A 111 2.00 -6.18 15.57
N ARG A 112 1.70 -7.42 15.16
CA ARG A 112 2.52 -8.14 14.17
C ARG A 112 2.56 -7.39 12.82
N ILE A 113 1.44 -6.85 12.36
CA ILE A 113 1.36 -6.12 11.09
C ILE A 113 2.06 -4.76 11.18
N PHE A 114 1.82 -4.02 12.27
CA PHE A 114 2.46 -2.72 12.51
C PHE A 114 3.97 -2.85 12.64
N THR A 115 4.48 -3.81 13.42
CA THR A 115 5.92 -4.06 13.55
C THR A 115 6.54 -4.45 12.22
N ARG A 116 5.92 -5.36 11.45
CA ARG A 116 6.41 -5.76 10.12
C ARG A 116 6.43 -4.58 9.15
N GLY A 117 5.38 -3.76 9.13
CA GLY A 117 5.31 -2.55 8.31
C GLY A 117 6.38 -1.53 8.69
N ALA A 118 6.50 -1.21 9.99
CA ALA A 118 7.46 -0.25 10.53
C ALA A 118 8.92 -0.67 10.29
N VAL A 119 9.25 -1.97 10.41
CA VAL A 119 10.60 -2.47 10.08
C VAL A 119 10.92 -2.27 8.60
N ILE A 120 9.96 -2.51 7.70
CA ILE A 120 10.17 -2.30 6.26
C ILE A 120 10.26 -0.79 5.93
N MET A 121 9.46 0.06 6.57
CA MET A 121 9.59 1.52 6.45
C MET A 121 10.95 2.01 6.96
N LEU A 122 11.46 1.48 8.08
CA LEU A 122 12.78 1.81 8.61
C LEU A 122 13.90 1.43 7.61
N LEU A 123 13.82 0.27 6.96
CA LEU A 123 14.72 -0.09 5.87
C LEU A 123 14.60 0.87 4.68
N GLY A 124 13.39 1.37 4.39
CA GLY A 124 13.15 2.43 3.41
C GLY A 124 13.80 3.76 3.79
N VAL A 125 13.75 4.18 5.05
CA VAL A 125 14.44 5.38 5.55
C VAL A 125 15.96 5.24 5.44
N LEU A 126 16.51 4.09 5.84
CA LEU A 126 17.94 3.81 5.69
C LEU A 126 18.38 3.78 4.21
N TYR A 127 17.52 3.29 3.31
CA TYR A 127 17.75 3.33 1.87
C TYR A 127 17.78 4.78 1.34
N ASN A 128 16.85 5.65 1.75
CA ASN A 128 16.82 7.07 1.34
C ASN A 128 18.13 7.80 1.66
N VAL A 129 18.72 7.57 2.84
CA VAL A 129 20.00 8.17 3.24
C VAL A 129 21.14 7.80 2.28
N ILE A 130 21.11 6.59 1.72
CA ILE A 130 22.13 6.09 0.79
C ILE A 130 21.82 6.55 -0.65
N SER A 131 20.55 6.55 -1.05
CA SER A 131 20.14 6.88 -2.43
C SER A 131 20.03 8.37 -2.71
N LEU A 132 19.95 9.23 -1.68
CA LEU A 132 19.81 10.69 -1.80
C LEU A 132 20.99 11.46 -1.16
N PRO A 133 22.25 11.23 -1.58
CA PRO A 133 23.43 11.79 -0.91
C PRO A 133 23.56 13.32 -1.04
N ARG A 134 22.82 13.94 -1.97
CA ARG A 134 22.83 15.39 -2.22
C ARG A 134 21.66 16.12 -1.54
N VAL A 135 20.68 15.40 -1.00
CA VAL A 135 19.56 15.99 -0.26
C VAL A 135 20.00 16.23 1.19
N PRO A 136 19.79 17.42 1.77
CA PRO A 136 20.26 17.72 3.12
C PRO A 136 19.49 16.95 4.19
N PHE A 137 20.14 16.66 5.31
CA PHE A 137 19.48 16.10 6.50
C PHE A 137 18.57 17.16 7.15
N PRO A 138 17.35 16.81 7.62
CA PRO A 138 16.74 15.47 7.68
C PRO A 138 15.87 15.13 6.46
N LEU A 139 15.85 15.95 5.40
CA LEU A 139 15.00 15.70 4.23
C LEU A 139 15.33 14.37 3.53
N ASN A 140 16.62 13.97 3.54
CA ASN A 140 17.08 12.69 3.02
C ASN A 140 16.68 11.44 3.85
N LEU A 141 16.05 11.60 5.03
CA LEU A 141 15.44 10.48 5.75
C LEU A 141 14.10 10.10 5.11
N TRP A 142 13.34 11.10 4.68
CA TRP A 142 11.98 10.92 4.19
C TRP A 142 11.98 10.67 2.69
N GLY A 143 10.94 9.99 2.22
CA GLY A 143 10.76 9.72 0.80
C GLY A 143 10.08 8.40 0.54
N TRP A 144 9.09 8.46 -0.36
CA TRP A 144 8.22 7.35 -0.69
C TRP A 144 8.85 6.39 -1.70
N ASN A 145 9.99 5.81 -1.35
CA ASN A 145 10.54 4.67 -2.09
C ASN A 145 9.63 3.43 -1.93
N ILE A 146 9.88 2.41 -2.75
CA ILE A 146 9.06 1.20 -2.76
C ILE A 146 9.02 0.45 -1.40
N LEU A 147 10.09 0.50 -0.59
CA LEU A 147 10.11 -0.09 0.75
C LEU A 147 9.20 0.68 1.71
N MET A 148 9.28 2.01 1.71
CA MET A 148 8.33 2.87 2.42
C MET A 148 6.88 2.56 2.04
N PHE A 149 6.57 2.41 0.75
CA PHE A 149 5.23 2.01 0.30
C PHE A 149 4.81 0.60 0.72
N ILE A 150 5.70 -0.40 0.68
CA ILE A 150 5.40 -1.75 1.19
C ILE A 150 5.06 -1.68 2.67
N GLY A 151 5.90 -1.03 3.47
CA GLY A 151 5.71 -0.99 4.92
C GLY A 151 4.45 -0.21 5.30
N PHE A 152 4.21 0.93 4.64
CA PHE A 152 3.01 1.73 4.81
C PHE A 152 1.74 1.00 4.36
N SER A 153 1.76 0.29 3.23
CA SER A 153 0.58 -0.43 2.73
C SER A 153 0.11 -1.53 3.67
N GLN A 154 1.02 -2.16 4.42
CA GLN A 154 0.67 -3.12 5.46
C GLN A 154 -0.08 -2.48 6.63
N ILE A 155 0.36 -1.31 7.08
CA ILE A 155 -0.29 -0.56 8.16
C ILE A 155 -1.65 -0.04 7.68
N CYS A 156 -1.68 0.57 6.50
CA CYS A 156 -2.89 1.13 5.89
C CYS A 156 -3.96 0.05 5.63
N SER A 157 -3.59 -1.13 5.13
CA SER A 157 -4.53 -2.22 4.87
C SER A 157 -5.22 -2.74 6.14
N TYR A 158 -4.54 -2.73 7.29
CA TYR A 158 -5.17 -3.11 8.58
C TYR A 158 -6.22 -2.08 9.02
N TYR A 159 -6.01 -0.79 8.79
CA TYR A 159 -7.00 0.24 9.11
C TYR A 159 -8.12 0.32 8.07
N ALA A 160 -7.83 0.05 6.79
CA ALA A 160 -8.82 -0.05 5.73
C ALA A 160 -9.92 -1.08 6.04
N LEU A 161 -9.57 -2.24 6.61
CA LEU A 161 -10.53 -3.28 7.03
C LEU A 161 -11.48 -2.88 8.17
N LYS A 162 -11.34 -1.67 8.74
CA LYS A 162 -12.30 -1.13 9.71
C LYS A 162 -13.40 -0.30 9.05
N LEU A 163 -13.29 -0.05 7.75
CA LEU A 163 -14.22 0.72 6.93
C LEU A 163 -15.08 -0.24 6.10
N GLY A 164 -16.33 0.13 5.85
CA GLY A 164 -17.21 -0.62 4.96
C GLY A 164 -16.74 -0.59 3.50
N ASP A 165 -17.24 -1.53 2.69
CA ASP A 165 -16.91 -1.62 1.25
C ASP A 165 -17.19 -0.28 0.53
N SER A 166 -18.37 0.29 0.75
CA SER A 166 -18.79 1.58 0.18
C SER A 166 -17.90 2.75 0.62
N GLU A 167 -17.45 2.76 1.87
CA GLU A 167 -16.55 3.80 2.40
C GLU A 167 -15.18 3.70 1.76
N ARG A 168 -14.65 2.49 1.60
CA ARG A 168 -13.36 2.23 0.92
C ARG A 168 -13.40 2.57 -0.55
N ILE A 169 -14.52 2.30 -1.25
CA ILE A 169 -14.74 2.74 -2.63
C ILE A 169 -14.75 4.27 -2.70
N LEU A 170 -15.55 4.92 -1.84
CA LEU A 170 -15.68 6.37 -1.81
C LEU A 170 -14.35 7.06 -1.54
N TYR A 171 -13.68 6.73 -0.43
CA TYR A 171 -12.38 7.30 -0.10
C TYR A 171 -11.30 6.91 -1.12
N GLY A 172 -11.35 5.69 -1.67
CA GLY A 172 -10.41 5.23 -2.69
C GLY A 172 -10.46 6.09 -3.95
N ILE A 173 -11.66 6.29 -4.51
CA ILE A 173 -11.89 7.13 -5.69
C ILE A 173 -11.58 8.60 -5.38
N VAL A 174 -12.05 9.12 -4.24
CA VAL A 174 -11.83 10.52 -3.84
C VAL A 174 -10.34 10.84 -3.71
N LEU A 175 -9.54 9.97 -3.08
CA LEU A 175 -8.09 10.19 -2.95
C LEU A 175 -7.37 10.15 -4.30
N ILE A 176 -7.74 9.22 -5.19
CA ILE A 176 -7.15 9.14 -6.55
C ILE A 176 -7.48 10.42 -7.35
N CYS A 177 -8.73 10.88 -7.35
CA CYS A 177 -9.16 12.06 -8.09
C CYS A 177 -8.60 13.38 -7.53
N ILE A 178 -8.44 13.49 -6.20
CA ILE A 178 -7.92 14.71 -5.55
C ILE A 178 -6.39 14.81 -5.62
N ALA A 179 -5.68 13.68 -5.75
CA ALA A 179 -4.22 13.64 -5.70
C ALA A 179 -3.50 14.64 -6.63
N PRO A 180 -3.85 14.81 -7.93
CA PRO A 180 -3.15 15.75 -8.80
C PRO A 180 -3.34 17.21 -8.37
N TRP A 181 -4.57 17.59 -7.99
CA TRP A 181 -4.88 18.94 -7.51
C TRP A 181 -4.15 19.23 -6.18
N LEU A 182 -4.23 18.32 -5.21
CA LEU A 182 -3.58 18.48 -3.91
C LEU A 182 -2.04 18.57 -4.05
N ARG A 183 -1.43 17.77 -4.94
CA ARG A 183 -0.01 17.86 -5.27
C ARG A 183 0.36 19.25 -5.80
N ASN A 184 -0.44 19.80 -6.72
CA ASN A 184 -0.20 21.12 -7.30
C ASN A 184 -0.30 22.24 -6.24
N GLU A 185 -1.36 22.24 -5.43
CA GLU A 185 -1.56 23.24 -4.37
C GLU A 185 -0.44 23.22 -3.31
N LEU A 186 -0.02 22.01 -2.89
CA LEU A 186 1.10 21.84 -1.96
C LEU A 186 2.42 22.33 -2.57
N TYR A 187 2.64 22.11 -3.86
CA TYR A 187 3.86 22.54 -4.55
C TYR A 187 3.94 24.06 -4.71
N ILE A 188 2.88 24.71 -5.20
CA ILE A 188 2.85 26.17 -5.43
C ILE A 188 3.05 26.95 -4.13
N HIS A 189 2.48 26.47 -3.02
CA HIS A 189 2.48 27.19 -1.75
C HIS A 189 3.59 26.77 -0.78
N LYS A 190 4.47 25.82 -1.15
CA LYS A 190 5.49 25.26 -0.24
C LYS A 190 6.45 26.32 0.32
N ASP A 191 6.74 27.38 -0.43
CA ASP A 191 7.72 28.41 -0.03
C ASP A 191 7.06 29.60 0.69
N THR A 192 5.73 29.67 0.72
CA THR A 192 4.96 30.78 1.32
C THR A 192 4.14 30.38 2.54
N ASN A 193 3.77 29.11 2.69
CA ASN A 193 2.93 28.61 3.77
C ASN A 193 3.58 27.40 4.48
N PRO A 194 3.94 27.48 5.77
CA PRO A 194 4.55 26.37 6.52
C PRO A 194 3.70 25.08 6.55
N LEU A 195 2.38 25.18 6.45
CA LEU A 195 1.50 24.01 6.36
C LEU A 195 1.59 23.34 4.98
N ALA A 196 1.69 24.13 3.91
CA ALA A 196 1.91 23.62 2.57
C ALA A 196 3.32 23.02 2.43
N TRP A 197 4.33 23.66 3.03
CA TRP A 197 5.68 23.09 3.16
C TRP A 197 5.68 21.71 3.83
N PHE A 198 5.05 21.60 4.99
CA PHE A 198 4.95 20.33 5.72
C PHE A 198 4.12 19.28 4.97
N GLY A 199 3.00 19.69 4.36
CA GLY A 199 2.18 18.83 3.53
C GLY A 199 2.95 18.30 2.31
N HIS A 200 3.66 19.18 1.60
CA HIS A 200 4.55 18.83 0.49
C HIS A 200 5.65 17.86 0.95
N PHE A 201 6.28 18.12 2.09
CA PHE A 201 7.27 17.24 2.69
C PHE A 201 6.71 15.83 2.98
N VAL A 202 5.57 15.73 3.64
CA VAL A 202 4.98 14.43 4.01
C VAL A 202 4.41 13.68 2.81
N ILE A 203 3.78 14.36 1.85
CA ILE A 203 2.98 13.75 0.77
C ILE A 203 3.77 13.55 -0.53
N THR A 204 4.72 14.44 -0.84
CA THR A 204 5.31 14.60 -2.18
C THR A 204 6.84 14.54 -2.19
N SER A 205 7.50 14.93 -1.09
CA SER A 205 8.97 14.98 -1.02
C SER A 205 9.60 13.58 -0.86
N PRO A 206 10.84 13.37 -1.33
CA PRO A 206 11.66 14.25 -2.18
C PRO A 206 11.46 13.96 -3.67
N ALA A 207 10.76 12.88 -4.01
CA ALA A 207 10.50 12.43 -5.37
C ALA A 207 9.04 12.76 -5.76
N PRO A 208 8.76 13.92 -6.39
CA PRO A 208 7.38 14.37 -6.64
C PRO A 208 6.59 13.46 -7.58
N HIS A 209 7.25 12.56 -8.31
CA HIS A 209 6.63 11.53 -9.13
C HIS A 209 6.00 10.37 -8.32
N VAL A 210 6.32 10.20 -7.03
CA VAL A 210 5.77 9.12 -6.19
C VAL A 210 5.01 9.65 -4.97
N THR A 211 3.92 10.39 -5.22
CA THR A 211 3.11 10.97 -4.11
C THR A 211 2.31 9.91 -3.34
N LEU A 212 2.17 10.07 -2.03
CA LEU A 212 1.50 9.11 -1.13
C LEU A 212 0.02 8.84 -1.46
N ILE A 213 -0.73 9.91 -1.76
CA ILE A 213 -2.20 9.93 -1.76
C ILE A 213 -2.86 8.94 -2.74
N PRO A 214 -2.47 8.86 -4.03
CA PRO A 214 -3.10 7.90 -4.95
C PRO A 214 -2.88 6.45 -4.51
N TRP A 215 -1.73 6.13 -3.91
CA TRP A 215 -1.46 4.79 -3.39
C TRP A 215 -2.32 4.41 -2.19
N ILE A 216 -2.68 5.36 -1.31
CA ILE A 216 -3.71 5.11 -0.28
C ILE A 216 -5.03 4.68 -0.95
N GLY A 217 -5.42 5.36 -2.04
CA GLY A 217 -6.60 4.98 -2.80
C GLY A 217 -6.52 3.57 -3.40
N VAL A 218 -5.39 3.22 -4.02
CA VAL A 218 -5.12 1.86 -4.53
C VAL A 218 -5.15 0.81 -3.40
N ILE A 219 -4.61 1.12 -2.22
CA ILE A 219 -4.64 0.23 -1.05
C ILE A 219 -6.08 -0.01 -0.58
N LEU A 220 -6.88 1.05 -0.43
CA LEU A 220 -8.29 0.96 -0.01
C LEU A 220 -9.08 0.06 -0.96
N LEU A 221 -8.99 0.31 -2.27
CA LEU A 221 -9.66 -0.51 -3.29
C LEU A 221 -9.16 -1.96 -3.29
N SER A 222 -7.83 -2.17 -3.21
CA SER A 222 -7.22 -3.51 -3.12
C SER A 222 -7.77 -4.33 -1.95
N THR A 223 -8.03 -3.71 -0.80
CA THR A 223 -8.55 -4.45 0.36
C THR A 223 -9.89 -5.14 0.09
N ILE A 224 -10.76 -4.53 -0.73
CA ILE A 224 -12.07 -5.07 -1.10
C ILE A 224 -11.90 -6.32 -1.98
N PHE A 225 -11.05 -6.22 -3.01
CA PHE A 225 -10.70 -7.36 -3.87
C PHE A 225 -10.02 -8.49 -3.09
N GLY A 226 -9.21 -8.14 -2.09
CA GLY A 226 -8.58 -9.11 -1.18
C GLY A 226 -9.59 -9.86 -0.32
N GLU A 227 -10.64 -9.20 0.18
CA GLU A 227 -11.70 -9.88 0.92
C GLU A 227 -12.56 -10.77 0.02
N LYS A 228 -12.98 -10.28 -1.15
CA LYS A 228 -13.78 -11.11 -2.08
C LYS A 228 -13.00 -12.31 -2.60
N LEU A 229 -11.70 -12.18 -2.86
CA LEU A 229 -10.84 -13.32 -3.19
C LEU A 229 -10.68 -14.29 -2.01
N TYR A 230 -10.60 -13.79 -0.76
CA TYR A 230 -10.55 -14.64 0.44
C TYR A 230 -11.87 -15.42 0.63
N GLU A 231 -13.01 -14.75 0.57
CA GLU A 231 -14.36 -15.35 0.69
C GLU A 231 -14.57 -16.46 -0.36
N ALA A 232 -14.24 -16.18 -1.64
CA ALA A 232 -14.35 -17.17 -2.70
C ALA A 232 -13.39 -18.36 -2.53
N MET A 233 -12.19 -18.14 -1.97
CA MET A 233 -11.24 -19.22 -1.66
C MET A 233 -11.68 -20.08 -0.46
N GLU A 234 -12.34 -19.48 0.54
CA GLU A 234 -12.88 -20.19 1.71
C GLU A 234 -14.10 -21.05 1.34
N ILE A 235 -14.99 -20.53 0.48
CA ILE A 235 -16.16 -21.26 -0.03
C ILE A 235 -15.76 -22.32 -1.06
N GLY A 236 -14.78 -22.03 -1.92
CA GLY A 236 -14.16 -22.98 -2.84
C GLY A 236 -15.03 -23.51 -3.99
N THR A 237 -16.26 -23.02 -4.17
CA THR A 237 -17.16 -23.50 -5.23
C THR A 237 -16.85 -22.87 -6.59
N LYS A 238 -17.14 -23.60 -7.68
CA LYS A 238 -16.94 -23.11 -9.06
C LYS A 238 -17.74 -21.85 -9.37
N ASP A 239 -18.89 -21.66 -8.72
CA ASP A 239 -19.78 -20.54 -9.00
C ASP A 239 -19.33 -19.27 -8.27
N GLU A 240 -18.77 -19.37 -7.06
CA GLU A 240 -18.09 -18.24 -6.41
C GLU A 240 -16.85 -17.78 -7.22
N TYR A 241 -16.05 -18.71 -7.74
CA TYR A 241 -14.92 -18.32 -8.61
C TYR A 241 -15.38 -17.64 -9.92
N LYS A 242 -16.54 -18.01 -10.49
CA LYS A 242 -17.14 -17.29 -11.64
C LYS A 242 -17.63 -15.91 -11.22
N TYR A 243 -18.31 -15.79 -10.09
CA TYR A 243 -18.78 -14.52 -9.54
C TYR A 243 -17.61 -13.57 -9.32
N LEU A 244 -16.57 -14.03 -8.63
CA LEU A 244 -15.34 -13.28 -8.38
C LEU A 244 -14.67 -12.80 -9.67
N ARG A 245 -14.49 -13.69 -10.65
CA ARG A 245 -13.92 -13.34 -11.95
C ARG A 245 -14.76 -12.25 -12.63
N ASN A 246 -16.08 -12.39 -12.64
CA ASN A 246 -16.98 -11.41 -13.25
C ASN A 246 -16.93 -10.07 -12.49
N TYR A 247 -16.82 -10.09 -11.15
CA TYR A 247 -16.65 -8.91 -10.30
C TYR A 247 -15.34 -8.16 -10.62
N PHE A 248 -14.22 -8.87 -10.72
CA PHE A 248 -12.93 -8.28 -11.12
C PHE A 248 -12.98 -7.69 -12.53
N ILE A 249 -13.60 -8.38 -13.50
CA ILE A 249 -13.75 -7.87 -14.87
C ILE A 249 -14.64 -6.62 -14.90
N LEU A 250 -15.79 -6.64 -14.22
CA LEU A 250 -16.71 -5.50 -14.17
C LEU A 250 -16.05 -4.27 -13.55
N TRP A 251 -15.38 -4.42 -12.39
CA TRP A 251 -14.66 -3.30 -11.78
C TRP A 251 -13.46 -2.85 -12.59
N GLY A 252 -12.74 -3.76 -13.25
CA GLY A 252 -11.67 -3.40 -14.19
C GLY A 252 -12.20 -2.52 -15.33
N ILE A 253 -13.31 -2.90 -15.95
CA ILE A 253 -13.99 -2.10 -16.99
C ILE A 253 -14.44 -0.75 -16.44
N ILE A 254 -15.06 -0.69 -15.26
CA ILE A 254 -15.49 0.55 -14.62
C ILE A 254 -14.30 1.49 -14.34
N CYS A 255 -13.18 0.96 -13.83
CA CYS A 255 -11.99 1.76 -13.54
C CYS A 255 -11.32 2.28 -14.82
N VAL A 256 -11.20 1.44 -15.86
CA VAL A 256 -10.65 1.85 -17.16
C VAL A 256 -11.54 2.90 -17.84
N ALA A 257 -12.86 2.66 -17.90
CA ALA A 257 -13.80 3.62 -18.48
C ALA A 257 -13.83 4.92 -17.68
N GLY A 258 -13.83 4.86 -16.35
CA GLY A 258 -13.74 6.02 -15.47
C GLY A 258 -12.46 6.83 -15.70
N GLY A 259 -11.30 6.16 -15.79
CA GLY A 259 -10.02 6.81 -16.09
C GLY A 259 -10.01 7.51 -17.45
N VAL A 260 -10.49 6.85 -18.51
CA VAL A 260 -10.62 7.45 -19.85
C VAL A 260 -11.56 8.66 -19.84
N LEU A 261 -12.70 8.56 -19.15
CA LEU A 261 -13.66 9.67 -19.04
C LEU A 261 -13.06 10.86 -18.27
N ILE A 262 -12.46 10.63 -17.11
CA ILE A 262 -11.78 11.69 -16.31
C ILE A 262 -10.68 12.36 -17.14
N SER A 263 -9.86 11.58 -17.86
CA SER A 263 -8.83 12.11 -18.76
C SER A 263 -9.41 12.93 -19.91
N SER A 264 -10.60 12.60 -20.42
CA SER A 264 -11.24 13.34 -21.52
C SER A 264 -11.97 14.62 -21.08
N PHE A 265 -12.47 14.66 -19.84
CA PHE A 265 -13.17 15.83 -19.29
C PHE A 265 -12.25 16.88 -18.66
N ILE A 266 -10.97 16.55 -18.38
CA ILE A 266 -9.99 17.48 -17.82
C ILE A 266 -8.87 17.70 -18.85
N PRO A 267 -9.11 18.48 -19.93
CA PRO A 267 -8.10 18.71 -20.98
C PRO A 267 -6.80 19.36 -20.45
N ASN A 268 -6.87 20.10 -19.35
CA ASN A 268 -5.70 20.69 -18.69
C ASN A 268 -4.91 19.72 -17.79
N LEU A 269 -5.36 18.48 -17.57
CA LEU A 269 -4.59 17.53 -16.74
C LEU A 269 -3.28 17.14 -17.46
N TYR A 270 -3.34 16.99 -18.79
CA TYR A 270 -2.16 16.77 -19.61
C TYR A 270 -1.23 17.98 -19.64
N GLU A 271 -1.75 19.21 -19.67
CA GLU A 271 -0.91 20.42 -19.54
C GLU A 271 -0.30 20.55 -18.14
N LEU A 272 -1.03 20.22 -17.07
CA LEU A 272 -0.49 20.19 -15.69
C LEU A 272 0.60 19.13 -15.52
N GLU A 273 0.43 17.95 -16.10
CA GLU A 273 1.38 16.84 -16.01
C GLU A 273 2.61 17.10 -16.89
N VAL A 274 2.44 17.63 -18.11
CA VAL A 274 3.55 18.07 -18.99
C VAL A 274 4.25 19.31 -18.42
N PHE A 275 3.55 20.24 -17.76
CA PHE A 275 4.16 21.37 -17.05
C PHE A 275 4.97 20.90 -15.84
N ALA A 276 4.44 19.95 -15.06
CA ALA A 276 5.15 19.33 -13.93
C ALA A 276 6.36 18.50 -14.38
N LEU A 277 6.32 17.86 -15.56
CA LEU A 277 7.45 17.15 -16.16
C LEU A 277 8.49 18.10 -16.76
N ARG A 278 8.07 19.16 -17.48
CA ARG A 278 9.00 20.18 -18.03
C ARG A 278 9.72 20.95 -16.94
N THR A 279 9.00 21.45 -15.94
CA THR A 279 9.65 22.07 -14.78
C THR A 279 10.57 21.08 -14.08
N TYR A 280 10.28 19.77 -14.07
CA TYR A 280 11.16 18.78 -13.47
C TYR A 280 12.46 18.54 -14.26
N ASP A 281 12.46 18.52 -15.60
CA ASP A 281 13.71 18.47 -16.37
C ASP A 281 14.56 19.74 -16.15
N ASP A 282 13.94 20.91 -16.16
CA ASP A 282 14.61 22.19 -15.87
C ASP A 282 15.13 22.26 -14.39
N MET A 283 14.47 21.56 -13.46
CA MET A 283 14.87 21.48 -12.05
C MET A 283 15.90 20.39 -11.75
N ALA A 284 15.85 19.24 -12.41
CA ALA A 284 16.86 18.18 -12.29
C ALA A 284 18.24 18.68 -12.77
N VAL A 285 18.25 19.64 -13.70
CA VAL A 285 19.46 20.32 -14.19
C VAL A 285 19.93 21.46 -13.26
N SER A 286 19.08 22.01 -12.38
CA SER A 286 19.41 23.17 -11.54
C SER A 286 19.52 22.90 -10.02
N GLU A 287 18.83 21.88 -9.48
CA GLU A 287 19.02 21.42 -8.10
C GLU A 287 20.21 20.45 -7.95
N TYR A 288 20.81 19.99 -9.06
CA TYR A 288 21.96 19.09 -9.09
C TYR A 288 23.15 19.65 -9.92
N PRO A 289 23.90 20.63 -9.39
CA PRO A 289 25.26 20.92 -9.86
C PRO A 289 26.24 19.75 -9.65
#